data_AF-A0A3A9ER29-F1
#
_entry.id   AF-A0A3A9ER29-F1
#
_cell.length_a   1.000
_cell.length_b   1.000
_cell.length_c   1.000
_cell.angle_alpha   90.00
_cell.angle_beta   90.00
_cell.angle_gamma   90.00
#
_symmetry.space_group_name_H-M   'P 1'
#
loop_
_entity.id
_entity.type
_entity.pdbx_description
1 polymer ?
#
loop_
_entity_poly.entity_id
_entity_poly.type
_entity_poly.pdbx_seq_one_letter_code
_entity_poly.pdbx_strand_id
1 'polypeptide(L)' 'MPPKMGRPKADKPKSVNYTIRMDVETEKRLQAYCLKHEIPRSEAIRQGVHLLLAQDK' A
#
# COMPACT_ATOMS: atom_id res chain seq x y z
N MET A 1 12.67 -3.11 -38.63
CA MET A 1 11.80 -3.72 -37.60
C MET A 1 11.84 -2.82 -36.38
N PRO A 2 10.69 -2.37 -35.82
CA PRO A 2 10.71 -1.54 -34.63
C PRO A 2 11.23 -2.39 -33.45
N PRO A 3 12.12 -1.85 -32.61
CA PRO A 3 12.60 -2.56 -31.44
C PRO A 3 11.40 -2.87 -30.54
N LYS A 4 11.28 -4.11 -30.06
CA LYS A 4 10.29 -4.50 -29.05
C LYS A 4 10.51 -3.61 -27.84
N MET A 5 9.67 -2.59 -27.68
CA MET A 5 9.68 -1.70 -26.52
C MET A 5 9.41 -2.57 -25.30
N GLY A 6 10.46 -2.93 -24.56
CA GLY A 6 10.32 -3.63 -23.30
C GLY A 6 9.55 -2.77 -22.29
N ARG A 7 9.22 -3.36 -21.13
CA ARG A 7 8.68 -2.58 -20.02
C ARG A 7 9.66 -1.45 -19.70
N PRO A 8 9.25 -0.16 -19.75
CA PRO A 8 10.14 0.95 -19.41
C PRO A 8 10.75 0.70 -18.04
N LYS A 9 12.04 1.00 -17.89
CA LYS A 9 12.73 0.92 -16.59
C LYS A 9 11.98 1.82 -15.61
N ALA A 10 11.24 1.22 -14.69
CA ALA A 10 10.66 1.95 -13.57
C ALA A 10 11.79 2.15 -12.55
N ASP A 11 12.14 3.39 -12.23
CA ASP A 11 13.22 3.69 -11.28
C ASP A 11 12.92 3.23 -9.85
N LYS A 12 11.64 3.09 -9.49
CA LYS A 12 11.20 2.59 -8.17
C LYS A 12 9.97 1.69 -8.32
N PRO A 13 10.15 0.42 -8.76
CA PRO A 13 9.04 -0.51 -8.76
C PRO A 13 8.59 -0.75 -7.33
N LYS A 14 7.27 -0.75 -7.10
CA LYS A 14 6.66 -1.22 -5.85
C LYS A 14 6.79 -2.75 -5.82
N SER A 15 8.01 -3.25 -5.59
CA SER A 15 8.39 -4.66 -5.77
C SER A 15 8.15 -5.53 -4.54
N VAL A 16 7.92 -4.93 -3.37
CA VAL A 16 7.71 -5.65 -2.11
C VAL A 16 6.24 -5.98 -1.96
N ASN A 17 5.93 -7.28 -2.00
CA ASN A 17 4.61 -7.81 -1.65
C ASN A 17 4.62 -8.21 -0.17
N TYR A 18 3.56 -7.83 0.56
CA TYR A 18 3.39 -8.18 1.96
C TYR A 18 2.09 -8.96 2.14
N THR A 19 2.18 -10.13 2.78
CA THR A 19 1.01 -10.91 3.21
C THR A 19 0.88 -10.75 4.72
N ILE A 20 -0.21 -10.14 5.18
CA ILE A 20 -0.42 -9.84 6.60
C ILE A 20 -1.69 -10.55 7.06
N ARG A 21 -1.61 -11.27 8.18
CA ARG A 21 -2.80 -11.75 8.90
C ARG A 21 -3.22 -10.68 9.91
N MET A 22 -4.48 -10.27 9.84
CA MET A 22 -5.06 -9.28 10.74
C MET A 22 -6.28 -9.90 11.43
N ASP A 23 -6.57 -9.44 12.64
CA ASP A 23 -7.82 -9.77 13.31
C ASP A 23 -9.01 -9.15 12.59
N VAL A 24 -10.17 -9.79 12.74
CA VAL A 24 -11.44 -9.39 12.11
C VAL A 24 -11.84 -7.97 12.52
N GLU A 25 -11.57 -7.57 13.76
CA GLU A 25 -11.87 -6.23 14.23
C GLU A 25 -11.02 -5.17 13.53
N THR A 26 -9.72 -5.43 13.39
CA THR A 26 -8.77 -4.53 12.74
C THR A 26 -9.06 -4.39 11.25
N GLU A 27 -9.46 -5.48 10.58
CA GLU A 27 -9.90 -5.44 9.19
C GLU A 27 -11.15 -4.57 9.02
N LYS A 28 -12.15 -4.69 9.90
CA LYS A 28 -13.36 -3.84 9.86
C LYS A 28 -13.02 -2.35 10.02
N ARG A 29 -12.12 -2.02 10.96
CA ARG A 29 -11.65 -0.65 11.16
C ARG A 29 -10.91 -0.12 9.93
N LEU A 30 -10.03 -0.93 9.35
CA LEU A 30 -9.32 -0.59 8.12
C LEU A 30 -10.29 -0.37 6.95
N GLN A 31 -11.29 -1.24 6.80
CA GLN A 31 -12.28 -1.13 5.74
C GLN A 31 -13.15 0.12 5.89
N ALA A 32 -13.62 0.42 7.11
CA ALA A 32 -14.36 1.64 7.40
C ALA A 32 -13.53 2.90 7.10
N TYR A 33 -12.24 2.88 7.45
CA TYR A 33 -11.32 3.97 7.13
C TYR A 33 -11.12 4.13 5.62
N CYS A 34 -10.89 3.01 4.90
CA CYS A 34 -10.75 3.02 3.44
C CYS A 34 -12.02 3.55 2.75
N LEU A 35 -13.21 3.17 3.23
CA LEU A 35 -14.48 3.65 2.69
C LEU A 35 -14.69 5.15 2.94
N LYS A 36 -14.34 5.63 4.14
CA LYS A 36 -14.47 7.04 4.51
C LYS A 36 -13.54 7.96 3.71
N HIS A 37 -12.34 7.47 3.38
CA HIS A 37 -11.29 8.25 2.71
C HIS A 37 -11.15 7.92 1.21
N GLU A 38 -11.97 6.99 0.68
CA GLU A 38 -11.93 6.52 -0.71
C GLU A 38 -10.54 6.07 -1.20
N ILE A 39 -9.74 5.51 -0.30
CA ILE A 39 -8.38 5.02 -0.60
C ILE A 39 -8.34 3.49 -0.65
N PRO A 40 -7.46 2.89 -1.47
CA PRO A 40 -7.24 1.45 -1.47
C PRO A 40 -6.57 1.00 -0.17
N ARG A 41 -6.87 -0.23 0.26
CA ARG A 41 -6.29 -0.85 1.47
C ARG A 41 -4.76 -0.77 1.50
N SER A 42 -4.12 -0.96 0.35
CA SER A 42 -2.66 -0.91 0.19
C SER A 42 -2.06 0.48 0.41
N GLU A 43 -2.85 1.53 0.24
CA GLU A 43 -2.46 2.91 0.52
C GLU A 43 -2.70 3.25 1.99
N ALA A 44 -3.85 2.84 2.55
CA ALA A 44 -4.12 2.98 3.97
C ALA A 44 -3.02 2.33 4.85
N ILE A 45 -2.58 1.12 4.50
CA ILE A 45 -1.48 0.44 5.20
C ILE A 45 -0.17 1.23 5.08
N ARG A 46 0.13 1.78 3.90
CA ARG A 46 1.35 2.60 3.69
C ARG A 46 1.33 3.88 4.52
N GLN A 47 0.20 4.57 4.54
CA GLN A 47 0.00 5.75 5.38
C GLN A 47 0.15 5.38 6.86
N GLY A 48 -0.41 4.24 7.28
CA GLY A 48 -0.22 3.70 8.62
C GLY A 48 1.26 3.54 8.99
N VAL A 49 2.08 2.94 8.12
CA VAL A 49 3.53 2.82 8.35
C VAL A 49 4.21 4.19 8.46
N HIS A 50 3.84 5.14 7.61
CA HIS A 50 4.42 6.48 7.66
C HIS A 50 4.05 7.22 8.95
N LEU A 51 2.80 7.09 9.41
CA LEU A 51 2.32 7.68 10.67
C LEU A 51 2.95 7.04 11.90
N LEU A 52 3.21 5.72 11.87
CA LEU A 52 3.94 5.03 12.94
C LEU A 52 5.38 5.53 13.01
N LEU A 53 6.08 5.62 11.88
CA LEU A 53 7.43 6.16 11.81
C LEU A 53 7.52 7.65 12.21
N ALA A 54 6.45 8.42 12.01
CA ALA A 54 6.38 9.81 12.43
C ALA A 54 6.14 9.97 13.94
N GLN A 55 5.48 9.00 14.58
CA GLN A 55 5.21 8.99 16.01
C GLN A 55 6.38 8.45 16.85
N ASP A 56 7.22 7.60 16.26
CA ASP A 56 8.41 7.00 16.91
C ASP A 56 9.60 7.98 16.98
N LYS A 57 9.33 9.29 17.07
CA LYS A 57 10.32 10.37 16.91
C LYS A 57 10.49 11.20 18.17
#